data_AF-A0A8H2XZX3-F1
#
_entry.id   AF-A0A8H2XZX3-F1
#
_cell.length_a   1.000
_cell.length_b   1.000
_cell.length_c   1.000
_cell.angle_alpha   90.00
_cell.angle_beta   90.00
_cell.angle_gamma   90.00
#
_symmetry.space_group_name_H-M   'P 1'
#
loop_
_entity.id
_entity.type
_entity.pdbx_description
1 polymer ?
#
loop_
_entity_poly.entity_id
_entity_poly.type
_entity_poly.pdbx_seq_one_letter_code
_entity_poly.pdbx_strand_id
1 'polypeptide(L)'
;MIVQATNTGGDLGSNHFDLMIPGGGVGIFGQGCAAQYGAPSTGWGAQYGGVSSRSDCSQLPSALQAGCYWRFDWFKGADNPSVSFRQVTCPSQLTSITGCSRN
;
A
#
# COMPACT_ATOMS: atom_id res chain seq x y z
N MET A 1 3.14 13.82 1.82
CA MET A 1 3.62 12.42 1.96
C MET A 1 4.94 12.31 1.21
N ILE A 2 5.96 11.68 1.79
CA ILE A 2 7.22 11.35 1.09
C ILE A 2 7.22 9.84 0.92
N VAL A 3 7.52 9.35 -0.29
CA VAL A 3 7.53 7.92 -0.63
C VAL A 3 8.88 7.54 -1.24
N GLN A 4 9.29 6.29 -1.04
CA GLN A 4 10.37 5.66 -1.77
C GLN A 4 9.76 4.65 -2.73
N ALA A 5 10.06 4.76 -4.02
CA ALA A 5 9.61 3.78 -5.00
C ALA A 5 10.37 2.45 -4.78
N THR A 6 9.63 1.38 -4.50
CA THR A 6 10.15 0.03 -4.23
C THR A 6 9.69 -1.00 -5.27
N ASN A 7 8.77 -0.63 -6.15
CA ASN A 7 8.22 -1.47 -7.20
C ASN A 7 7.82 -0.62 -8.42
N THR A 8 7.61 -1.27 -9.57
CA THR A 8 7.04 -0.66 -10.78
C THR A 8 5.61 -1.17 -10.98
N GLY A 9 4.67 -0.25 -11.18
CA GLY A 9 3.31 -0.53 -11.68
C GLY A 9 3.20 -0.21 -13.17
N GLY A 10 2.25 -0.80 -13.88
CA GLY A 10 2.13 -0.65 -15.33
C GLY A 10 0.70 -0.65 -15.88
N ASP A 11 -0.29 -0.68 -15.01
CA ASP A 11 -1.71 -0.83 -15.31
C ASP A 11 -2.47 0.50 -15.40
N LEU A 12 -1.82 1.63 -15.08
CA LEU A 12 -2.41 2.98 -15.13
C LEU A 12 -1.69 3.88 -16.15
N GLY A 13 -2.23 5.08 -16.36
CA GLY A 13 -1.66 6.10 -17.25
C GLY A 13 -0.31 6.66 -16.77
N SER A 14 0.13 7.79 -17.30
CA SER A 14 1.41 8.39 -16.92
C SER A 14 1.42 8.92 -15.48
N ASN A 15 2.58 8.81 -14.81
CA ASN A 15 2.85 9.39 -13.48
C ASN A 15 1.87 8.99 -12.36
N HIS A 16 1.57 7.69 -12.25
CA HIS A 16 0.82 7.15 -11.12
C HIS A 16 1.74 6.68 -9.98
N PHE A 17 1.20 6.67 -8.77
CA PHE A 17 1.85 6.11 -7.58
C PHE A 17 0.89 5.12 -6.92
N ASP A 18 1.24 3.84 -6.99
CA ASP A 18 0.49 2.80 -6.28
C ASP A 18 1.02 2.70 -4.86
N LEU A 19 0.32 3.34 -3.92
CA LEU A 19 0.74 3.38 -2.53
C LEU A 19 0.57 1.98 -1.90
N MET A 20 1.66 1.41 -1.38
CA MET A 20 1.63 0.15 -0.64
C MET A 20 0.94 0.34 0.72
N ILE A 21 -0.36 0.11 0.75
CA ILE A 21 -1.19 0.21 1.96
C ILE A 21 -1.80 -1.18 2.24
N PRO A 22 -1.47 -1.84 3.36
CA PRO A 22 -2.09 -3.12 3.68
C PRO A 22 -3.61 -3.01 3.76
N GLY A 23 -4.30 -3.95 3.11
CA GLY A 23 -5.76 -3.91 2.98
C GLY A 23 -6.26 -2.96 1.88
N GLY A 24 -5.39 -2.44 1.02
CA GLY A 24 -5.75 -1.63 -0.16
C GLY A 24 -6.23 -2.44 -1.38
N GLY A 25 -6.20 -3.77 -1.30
CA GLY A 25 -6.51 -4.68 -2.40
C GLY A 25 -5.24 -5.30 -2.98
N VAL A 26 -5.36 -6.53 -3.47
CA VAL A 26 -4.23 -7.33 -4.00
C VAL A 26 -4.03 -7.13 -5.51
N GLY A 27 -5.01 -6.54 -6.19
CA GLY A 27 -4.97 -6.27 -7.61
C GLY A 27 -4.80 -7.53 -8.46
N ILE A 28 -3.94 -7.44 -9.47
CA ILE A 28 -3.70 -8.50 -10.46
C ILE A 28 -3.02 -9.73 -9.82
N PHE A 29 -2.19 -9.53 -8.79
CA PHE A 29 -1.36 -10.58 -8.18
C PHE A 29 -1.91 -11.05 -6.82
N GLY A 30 -3.12 -11.62 -6.83
CA GLY A 30 -3.82 -12.06 -5.61
C GLY A 30 -3.15 -13.19 -4.81
N GLN A 31 -2.21 -13.91 -5.41
CA GLN A 31 -1.62 -15.11 -4.83
C GLN A 31 -0.57 -14.81 -3.75
N GLY A 32 0.02 -13.62 -3.72
CA GLY A 32 1.09 -13.29 -2.77
C GLY A 32 0.61 -13.31 -1.32
N CYS A 33 -0.46 -12.57 -1.01
CA CYS A 33 -1.04 -12.55 0.33
C CYS A 33 -1.69 -13.90 0.70
N ALA A 34 -2.27 -14.59 -0.28
CA ALA A 34 -2.82 -15.93 -0.08
C ALA A 34 -1.73 -16.92 0.36
N ALA A 35 -0.59 -16.94 -0.32
CA ALA A 35 0.54 -17.82 0.02
C ALA A 35 1.21 -17.43 1.35
N GLN A 36 1.36 -16.13 1.63
CA GLN A 36 2.10 -15.65 2.80
C GLN A 36 1.27 -15.71 4.09
N TYR A 37 -0.02 -15.39 4.02
CA TYR A 37 -0.87 -15.17 5.19
C TYR A 37 -2.16 -15.99 5.18
N GLY A 38 -2.38 -16.85 4.18
CA GLY A 38 -3.63 -17.60 4.04
C GLY A 38 -4.84 -16.71 3.74
N ALA A 39 -4.61 -15.51 3.17
CA ALA A 39 -5.70 -14.63 2.76
C ALA A 39 -6.54 -15.26 1.62
N PRO A 40 -7.80 -14.83 1.43
CA PRO A 40 -8.55 -15.15 0.21
C PRO A 40 -7.75 -14.78 -1.04
N SER A 41 -8.01 -15.44 -2.18
CA SER A 41 -7.34 -15.13 -3.44
C SER A 41 -7.60 -13.71 -3.95
N THR A 42 -8.69 -13.08 -3.48
CA THR A 42 -9.02 -11.67 -3.72
C THR A 42 -8.45 -10.72 -2.65
N GLY A 43 -7.65 -11.23 -1.70
CA GLY A 43 -7.16 -10.48 -0.55
C GLY A 43 -8.22 -10.26 0.53
N TRP A 44 -7.93 -9.32 1.44
CA TRP A 44 -8.90 -8.84 2.43
C TRP A 44 -9.81 -7.77 1.78
N GLY A 45 -11.12 -8.02 1.77
CA GLY A 45 -12.09 -7.16 1.11
C GLY A 45 -12.14 -7.37 -0.41
N ALA A 46 -12.33 -6.27 -1.16
CA ALA A 46 -12.39 -6.32 -2.61
C ALA A 46 -11.00 -6.52 -3.25
N GLN A 47 -10.94 -7.26 -4.37
CA GLN A 47 -9.68 -7.48 -5.10
C GLN A 47 -8.96 -6.17 -5.45
N TYR A 48 -9.72 -5.17 -5.87
CA TYR A 48 -9.28 -3.80 -6.08
C TYR A 48 -9.97 -2.90 -5.06
N GLY A 49 -9.20 -2.15 -4.26
CA GLY A 49 -9.72 -1.27 -3.21
C GLY A 49 -9.77 -1.90 -1.80
N GLY A 50 -9.70 -3.23 -1.70
CA GLY A 50 -9.50 -3.94 -0.44
C GLY A 50 -10.60 -3.75 0.59
N VAL A 51 -10.22 -3.59 1.85
CA VAL A 51 -11.17 -3.41 2.96
C VAL A 51 -11.90 -2.06 2.88
N SER A 52 -13.16 -2.00 3.31
CA SER A 52 -14.02 -0.81 3.17
C SER A 52 -14.12 0.02 4.44
N SER A 53 -13.70 -0.50 5.59
CA SER A 53 -13.77 0.21 6.87
C SER A 53 -12.51 0.03 7.72
N ARG A 54 -12.29 0.99 8.63
CA ARG A 54 -11.24 0.90 9.65
C ARG A 54 -11.35 -0.35 10.51
N SER A 55 -12.57 -0.79 10.83
CA SER A 55 -12.82 -2.00 11.63
C SER A 55 -12.35 -3.28 10.94
N ASP A 56 -12.40 -3.33 9.62
CA ASP A 56 -11.97 -4.49 8.84
C ASP A 56 -10.45 -4.73 8.91
N CYS A 57 -9.67 -3.73 9.35
CA CYS A 57 -8.25 -3.91 9.61
C CYS A 57 -7.96 -5.02 10.64
N SER A 58 -8.93 -5.34 11.51
CA SER A 58 -8.81 -6.47 12.45
C SER A 58 -8.71 -7.85 11.77
N GLN A 59 -9.13 -7.97 10.51
CA GLN A 59 -9.04 -9.20 9.71
C GLN A 59 -7.63 -9.46 9.18
N LEU A 60 -6.78 -8.43 9.16
CA LEU A 60 -5.40 -8.53 8.67
C LEU A 60 -4.47 -9.09 9.77
N PRO A 61 -3.36 -9.76 9.39
CA PRO A 61 -2.28 -10.12 10.30
C PRO A 61 -1.79 -8.93 11.11
N SER A 62 -1.45 -9.15 12.39
CA SER A 62 -1.04 -8.10 13.33
C SER A 62 0.05 -7.16 12.79
N ALA A 63 1.04 -7.72 12.08
CA ALA A 63 2.13 -6.97 11.46
C ALA A 63 1.68 -5.96 10.38
N LEU A 64 0.49 -6.15 9.80
CA LEU A 64 -0.05 -5.31 8.73
C LEU A 64 -1.10 -4.30 9.21
N GLN A 65 -1.64 -4.50 10.42
CA GLN A 65 -2.77 -3.70 10.92
C GLN A 65 -2.43 -2.22 11.06
N ALA A 66 -1.22 -1.88 11.50
CA ALA A 66 -0.81 -0.48 11.65
C ALA A 66 -0.88 0.30 10.31
N GLY A 67 -0.43 -0.32 9.22
CA GLY A 67 -0.55 0.27 7.88
C GLY A 67 -1.99 0.34 7.37
N CYS A 68 -2.82 -0.64 7.71
CA CYS A 68 -4.25 -0.60 7.40
C CYS A 68 -4.96 0.53 8.16
N TYR A 69 -4.71 0.69 9.46
CA TYR A 69 -5.29 1.79 10.24
C TYR A 69 -4.83 3.16 9.72
N TRP A 70 -3.57 3.29 9.30
CA TRP A 70 -3.06 4.51 8.67
C TRP A 70 -3.93 4.98 7.48
N ARG A 71 -4.45 4.05 6.67
CA ARG A 71 -5.37 4.33 5.53
C ARG A 71 -6.57 5.15 5.97
N PHE A 72 -7.16 4.82 7.12
CA PHE A 72 -8.38 5.44 7.60
C PHE A 72 -8.10 6.61 8.56
N ASP A 73 -6.98 6.56 9.28
CA ASP A 73 -6.66 7.53 10.32
C ASP A 73 -5.98 8.79 9.77
N TRP A 74 -4.83 8.64 9.11
CA TRP A 74 -4.09 9.78 8.56
C TRP A 74 -4.53 10.08 7.13
N PHE A 75 -4.68 9.02 6.31
CA PHE A 75 -5.05 9.16 4.90
C PHE A 75 -6.57 9.33 4.68
N LYS A 76 -7.37 9.29 5.76
CA LYS A 76 -8.81 9.60 5.80
C LYS A 76 -9.67 8.78 4.85
N GLY A 77 -9.21 7.59 4.47
CA GLY A 77 -9.89 6.73 3.51
C GLY A 77 -10.02 7.37 2.12
N ALA A 78 -9.12 8.30 1.77
CA ALA A 78 -9.15 8.97 0.48
C ALA A 78 -9.09 7.94 -0.67
N ASP A 79 -9.97 8.12 -1.66
CA ASP A 79 -10.07 7.26 -2.83
C ASP A 79 -9.33 7.91 -4.01
N ASN A 80 -8.18 7.35 -4.37
CA ASN A 80 -7.33 7.75 -5.50
C ASN A 80 -7.14 9.27 -5.67
N PRO A 81 -6.66 9.99 -4.63
CA PRO A 81 -6.50 11.44 -4.69
C PRO A 81 -5.43 11.84 -5.72
N SER A 82 -5.71 12.89 -6.49
CA SER A 82 -4.70 13.52 -7.37
C SER A 82 -3.64 14.27 -6.56
N VAL A 83 -2.39 14.28 -7.04
CA VAL A 83 -1.26 14.94 -6.39
C VAL A 83 -0.33 15.60 -7.41
N SER A 84 0.39 16.63 -6.97
CA SER A 84 1.64 17.08 -7.61
C SER A 84 2.82 16.47 -6.86
N PHE A 85 3.89 16.08 -7.56
CA PHE A 85 5.07 15.49 -6.93
C PHE A 85 6.37 16.17 -7.38
N ARG A 86 7.41 16.01 -6.56
CA ARG A 86 8.79 16.36 -6.90
C ARG A 86 9.72 15.29 -6.33
N GLN A 87 10.78 14.96 -7.06
CA GLN A 87 11.82 14.07 -6.54
C GLN A 87 12.61 14.79 -5.43
N VAL A 88 12.97 14.06 -4.38
CA VAL A 88 13.76 14.54 -3.25
C VAL A 88 14.79 13.49 -2.85
N THR A 89 15.81 13.89 -2.09
CA THR A 89 16.70 12.94 -1.41
C THR A 89 15.88 12.08 -0.45
N CYS A 90 16.05 10.76 -0.50
CA CYS A 90 15.32 9.85 0.38
C CYS A 90 15.73 10.08 1.84
N PRO A 91 14.79 10.38 2.75
CA PRO A 91 15.06 10.44 4.18
C PRO A 91 15.57 9.09 4.72
N SER A 92 16.42 9.11 5.75
CA SER A 92 16.95 7.89 6.37
C SER A 92 15.86 6.99 6.94
N GLN A 93 14.74 7.56 7.38
CA GLN A 93 13.56 6.81 7.84
C GLN A 93 13.01 5.87 6.78
N LEU A 94 13.19 6.15 5.49
CA LEU A 94 12.79 5.26 4.40
C LEU A 94 13.93 4.31 3.99
N THR A 95 15.14 4.83 3.79
CA THR A 95 16.26 4.01 3.31
C THR A 95 16.76 3.01 4.35
N SER A 96 16.63 3.29 5.65
CA SER A 96 16.94 2.33 6.72
C SER A 96 15.92 1.19 6.80
N ILE A 97 14.69 1.37 6.32
CA ILE A 97 13.68 0.30 6.24
C ILE A 97 13.93 -0.58 5.01
N THR A 98 14.17 0.04 3.86
CA THR A 98 14.32 -0.69 2.58
C THR A 98 15.73 -1.21 2.33
N GLY A 99 16.74 -0.67 3.01
CA GLY A 99 18.15 -0.94 2.74
C GLY A 99 18.63 -0.39 1.38
N CYS A 100 17.83 0.41 0.68
CA CYS A 100 18.13 0.90 -0.65
C CYS A 100 18.36 2.41 -0.64
N SER A 101 19.52 2.84 -1.12
CA SER A 101 19.83 4.24 -1.41
C SER A 101 20.41 4.35 -2.82
N ARG A 102 19.98 5.37 -3.57
CA ARG A 102 20.55 5.66 -4.88
C ARG A 102 21.86 6.43 -4.71
N ASN A 103 22.81 6.16 -5.62
CA ASN A 103 24.10 6.86 -5.69
C ASN A 103 23.94 8.30 -6.18
#